data_AF-A0A662I558-F1
#
_entry.id   AF-A0A662I558-F1
#
_cell.length_a   1.000
_cell.length_b   1.000
_cell.length_c   1.000
_cell.angle_alpha   90.00
_cell.angle_beta   90.00
_cell.angle_gamma   90.00
#
_symmetry.space_group_name_H-M   'P 1'
#
loop_
_entity.id
_entity.type
_entity.pdbx_description
1 polymer ?
#
loop_
_entity_poly.entity_id
_entity_poly.type
_entity_poly.pdbx_seq_one_letter_code
_entity_poly.pdbx_strand_id
1 'polypeptide(L)'
;MDTRQRFINICHFKSVDRPPRWEATMGFMPQTIERWRKEGLSPHVKTHRDVEEYFGMEPRVFLPVNSGFTRPPFDPPFKREVLWESGEVVVFREESGIICKAYKKPHETATPGVMWVEHPVKTREGWEKIKWRLDPDNRKWPDWKNLREKYDNFPYPLALTICGAFGFPRCLLGDKRLLLMYYRDPRFVHEILEHWLELYKKICSTVIRNVRVDYILIWEDMAWKKGPLVSPRIFKEFISPYYEELISHVKKLGVDIIMVDSDGNLESVLGLFIEAGVNAMMPFEIAAGMDPLKIRREYGDALAIMGGIDKRVLAELKKAIEREVLSKVPKLVEEGGYIPFVDHNVPPNVSLDNMKYYISLVRSITERNLQSD
;
A
#
# COMPACT_ATOMS: atom_id res chain seq x y z
N MET A 1 -21.95 -13.01 6.21
CA MET A 1 -20.90 -12.08 6.67
C MET A 1 -20.75 -10.97 5.63
N ASP A 2 -20.55 -9.70 6.01
CA ASP A 2 -20.20 -8.65 5.05
C ASP A 2 -18.68 -8.66 4.78
N THR A 3 -18.20 -7.87 3.81
CA THR A 3 -16.77 -7.85 3.42
C THR A 3 -15.89 -7.29 4.53
N ARG A 4 -16.39 -6.32 5.29
CA ARG A 4 -15.72 -5.76 6.47
C ARG A 4 -15.43 -6.85 7.51
N GLN A 5 -16.44 -7.62 7.90
CA GLN A 5 -16.28 -8.65 8.92
C GLN A 5 -15.38 -9.79 8.43
N ARG A 6 -15.43 -10.14 7.13
CA ARG A 6 -14.48 -11.10 6.53
C ARG A 6 -13.04 -10.62 6.65
N PHE A 7 -12.79 -9.36 6.29
CA PHE A 7 -11.46 -8.76 6.38
C PHE A 7 -10.93 -8.78 7.82
N ILE A 8 -11.72 -8.30 8.78
CA ILE A 8 -11.34 -8.29 10.21
C ILE A 8 -11.06 -9.71 10.70
N ASN A 9 -11.96 -10.66 10.41
CA ASN A 9 -11.79 -12.06 10.80
C ASN A 9 -10.51 -12.66 10.23
N ILE A 10 -10.21 -12.43 8.95
CA ILE A 10 -8.98 -12.93 8.32
C ILE A 10 -7.75 -12.34 9.02
N CYS A 11 -7.70 -11.03 9.23
CA CYS A 11 -6.57 -10.40 9.94
C CYS A 11 -6.39 -10.90 11.38
N HIS A 12 -7.46 -11.44 11.99
CA HIS A 12 -7.44 -12.08 13.31
C HIS A 12 -7.43 -13.62 13.26
N PHE A 13 -7.15 -14.23 12.11
CA PHE A 13 -7.08 -15.69 11.93
C PHE A 13 -8.35 -16.44 12.35
N LYS A 14 -9.52 -15.80 12.21
CA LYS A 14 -10.84 -16.41 12.41
C LYS A 14 -11.40 -16.92 11.10
N SER A 15 -12.22 -17.98 11.18
CA SER A 15 -12.89 -18.56 10.02
C SER A 15 -13.83 -17.57 9.33
N VAL A 16 -13.92 -17.69 8.00
CA VAL A 16 -14.78 -16.89 7.12
C VAL A 16 -15.38 -17.77 6.03
N ASP A 17 -16.46 -17.31 5.43
CA ASP A 17 -17.11 -17.97 4.28
C ASP A 17 -16.44 -17.69 2.93
N ARG A 18 -15.44 -16.81 2.89
CA ARG A 18 -14.49 -16.57 1.79
C ARG A 18 -13.65 -15.32 2.14
N PRO A 19 -12.50 -15.09 1.49
CA PRO A 19 -11.83 -13.81 1.52
C PRO A 19 -12.60 -12.72 0.74
N PRO A 20 -12.29 -11.44 0.99
CA PRO A 20 -12.65 -10.34 0.10
C PRO A 20 -12.20 -10.60 -1.34
N ARG A 21 -13.05 -10.25 -2.31
CA ARG A 21 -12.77 -10.41 -3.75
C ARG A 21 -11.86 -9.29 -4.24
N TRP A 22 -10.57 -9.43 -3.95
CA TRP A 22 -9.55 -8.42 -4.12
C TRP A 22 -8.40 -8.87 -5.04
N GLU A 23 -8.69 -9.78 -5.97
CA GLU A 23 -7.71 -10.59 -6.71
C GLU A 23 -6.68 -9.78 -7.53
N ALA A 24 -6.94 -8.48 -7.75
CA ALA A 24 -6.02 -7.52 -8.36
C ALA A 24 -5.95 -6.19 -7.58
N THR A 25 -5.69 -6.26 -6.27
CA THR A 25 -5.67 -5.10 -5.36
C THR A 25 -4.83 -3.92 -5.86
N MET A 26 -3.66 -4.21 -6.44
CA MET A 26 -2.72 -3.20 -6.92
C MET A 26 -3.18 -2.53 -8.23
N GLY A 27 -4.23 -3.04 -8.86
CA GLY A 27 -4.85 -2.49 -10.05
C GLY A 27 -4.29 -3.03 -11.36
N PHE A 28 -4.55 -2.31 -12.44
CA PHE A 28 -4.25 -2.73 -13.81
C PHE A 28 -3.41 -1.66 -14.49
N MET A 29 -2.45 -1.99 -15.34
CA MET A 29 -1.79 -0.93 -16.12
C MET A 29 -2.76 -0.36 -17.17
N PRO A 30 -2.71 0.95 -17.50
CA PRO A 30 -3.59 1.54 -18.52
C PRO A 30 -3.54 0.81 -19.87
N GLN A 31 -2.36 0.35 -20.27
CA GLN A 31 -2.14 -0.42 -21.51
C GLN A 31 -2.83 -1.79 -21.46
N THR A 32 -2.96 -2.40 -20.27
CA THR A 32 -3.70 -3.65 -20.08
C THR A 32 -5.18 -3.44 -20.38
N ILE A 33 -5.78 -2.36 -19.88
CA ILE A 33 -7.18 -2.03 -20.12
C ILE A 33 -7.40 -1.76 -21.62
N GLU A 34 -6.49 -1.04 -22.27
CA GLU A 34 -6.56 -0.76 -23.71
C GLU A 34 -6.50 -2.04 -24.56
N ARG A 35 -5.64 -3.00 -24.18
CA ARG A 35 -5.62 -4.32 -24.80
C ARG A 35 -6.95 -5.03 -24.61
N TRP A 36 -7.48 -5.08 -23.39
CA TRP A 36 -8.71 -5.82 -23.09
C TRP A 36 -9.93 -5.27 -23.83
N ARG A 37 -9.99 -3.98 -24.15
CA ARG A 37 -11.02 -3.42 -25.05
C ARG A 37 -11.04 -4.11 -26.42
N LYS A 38 -9.87 -4.44 -26.96
CA LYS A 38 -9.72 -5.17 -28.23
C LYS A 38 -10.06 -6.67 -28.09
N GLU A 39 -10.03 -7.18 -26.86
CA GLU A 39 -10.36 -8.57 -26.52
C GLU A 39 -11.81 -8.75 -26.00
N GLY A 40 -12.66 -7.71 -26.13
CA GLY A 40 -14.08 -7.78 -25.79
C GLY A 40 -14.45 -7.28 -24.39
N LEU A 41 -13.59 -6.51 -23.72
CA LEU A 41 -13.99 -5.74 -22.53
C LEU A 41 -15.04 -4.70 -22.91
N SER A 42 -16.07 -4.57 -22.09
CA SER A 42 -17.19 -3.66 -22.36
C SER A 42 -16.71 -2.22 -22.60
N PRO A 43 -17.21 -1.52 -23.65
CA PRO A 43 -16.89 -0.11 -23.90
C PRO A 43 -17.25 0.85 -22.75
N HIS A 44 -18.11 0.41 -21.83
CA HIS A 44 -18.48 1.18 -20.65
C HIS A 44 -17.40 1.17 -19.56
N VAL A 45 -16.38 0.30 -19.66
CA VAL A 45 -15.26 0.21 -18.71
C VAL A 45 -14.19 1.24 -19.06
N LYS A 46 -14.18 2.35 -18.32
CA LYS A 46 -13.32 3.51 -18.56
C LYS A 46 -12.27 3.70 -17.47
N THR A 47 -12.62 3.44 -16.22
CA THR A 47 -11.79 3.68 -15.04
C THR A 47 -11.26 2.38 -14.44
N HIS A 48 -10.25 2.45 -13.56
CA HIS A 48 -9.82 1.29 -12.78
C HIS A 48 -10.97 0.67 -11.98
N ARG A 49 -11.84 1.52 -11.42
CA ARG A 49 -13.02 1.09 -10.67
C ARG A 49 -14.00 0.32 -11.55
N ASP A 50 -14.22 0.76 -12.79
CA ASP A 50 -15.13 0.07 -13.71
C ASP A 50 -14.59 -1.35 -14.05
N VAL A 51 -13.26 -1.53 -14.09
CA VAL A 51 -12.64 -2.85 -14.30
C VAL A 51 -12.85 -3.75 -13.08
N GLU A 52 -12.66 -3.22 -11.88
CA GLU A 52 -12.95 -3.95 -10.64
C GLU A 52 -14.42 -4.38 -10.56
N GLU A 53 -15.35 -3.46 -10.87
CA GLU A 53 -16.78 -3.74 -10.93
C GLU A 53 -17.12 -4.78 -12.01
N TYR A 54 -16.48 -4.73 -13.19
CA TYR A 54 -16.63 -5.73 -14.25
C TYR A 54 -16.27 -7.15 -13.77
N PHE A 55 -15.26 -7.30 -12.93
CA PHE A 55 -14.87 -8.58 -12.34
C PHE A 55 -15.61 -8.92 -11.04
N GLY A 56 -16.51 -8.06 -10.58
CA GLY A 56 -17.21 -8.21 -9.30
C GLY A 56 -16.26 -8.20 -8.10
N MET A 57 -15.19 -7.41 -8.19
CA MET A 57 -14.28 -7.17 -7.06
C MET A 57 -14.95 -6.25 -6.04
N GLU A 58 -14.68 -6.51 -4.76
CA GLU A 58 -15.22 -5.73 -3.66
C GLU A 58 -14.35 -4.48 -3.42
N PRO A 59 -14.94 -3.30 -3.18
CA PRO A 59 -14.19 -2.07 -3.01
C PRO A 59 -13.28 -2.10 -1.79
N ARG A 60 -12.12 -1.45 -1.93
CA ARG A 60 -11.22 -1.04 -0.85
C ARG A 60 -11.33 0.47 -0.71
N VAL A 61 -11.61 0.95 0.48
CA VAL A 61 -11.89 2.38 0.68
C VAL A 61 -10.93 2.97 1.70
N PHE A 62 -10.24 4.02 1.26
CA PHE A 62 -9.46 4.88 2.12
C PHE A 62 -10.34 6.03 2.59
N LEU A 63 -10.22 6.41 3.86
CA LEU A 63 -10.94 7.55 4.38
C LEU A 63 -10.50 8.82 3.62
N PRO A 64 -11.45 9.69 3.22
CA PRO A 64 -11.16 10.91 2.48
C PRO A 64 -10.63 12.02 3.43
N VAL A 65 -9.57 11.70 4.17
CA VAL A 65 -8.88 12.58 5.11
C VAL A 65 -7.46 12.78 4.60
N ASN A 66 -6.95 14.01 4.65
CA ASN A 66 -5.54 14.29 4.35
C ASN A 66 -4.63 13.74 5.48
N SER A 67 -4.37 12.44 5.45
CA SER A 67 -3.50 11.68 6.34
C SER A 67 -2.21 11.21 5.64
N GLY A 68 -2.14 11.38 4.32
CA GLY A 68 -0.99 10.98 3.52
C GLY A 68 -1.09 9.52 3.12
N PHE A 69 -0.15 9.05 2.32
CA PHE A 69 -0.01 7.65 1.92
C PHE A 69 1.36 7.51 1.23
N THR A 70 1.41 7.53 -0.09
CA THR A 70 2.65 7.66 -0.90
C THR A 70 3.25 9.07 -0.90
N ARG A 71 2.83 9.93 0.04
CA ARG A 71 3.32 11.29 0.24
C ARG A 71 3.03 11.81 1.66
N PRO A 72 3.84 12.76 2.17
CA PRO A 72 3.53 13.51 3.38
C PRO A 72 2.20 14.27 3.27
N PRO A 73 1.41 14.37 4.34
CA PRO A 73 0.11 15.03 4.33
C PRO A 73 0.24 16.53 4.55
N PHE A 74 0.93 17.22 3.64
CA PHE A 74 1.04 18.67 3.68
C PHE A 74 -0.34 19.34 3.66
N ASP A 75 -0.56 20.30 4.55
CA ASP A 75 -1.75 21.11 4.65
C ASP A 75 -1.39 22.57 5.02
N PRO A 76 -1.56 23.55 4.12
CA PRO A 76 -1.96 23.36 2.73
C PRO A 76 -0.86 22.61 1.93
N PRO A 77 -1.24 21.82 0.90
CA PRO A 77 -0.27 21.21 0.01
C PRO A 77 0.56 22.25 -0.75
N PHE A 78 1.65 21.81 -1.37
CA PHE A 78 2.37 22.66 -2.32
C PHE A 78 1.48 22.93 -3.54
N LYS A 79 1.63 24.12 -4.14
CA LYS A 79 0.93 24.43 -5.39
C LYS A 79 1.53 23.57 -6.51
N ARG A 80 0.67 22.87 -7.25
CA ARG A 80 1.06 22.21 -8.50
C ARG A 80 1.45 23.26 -9.54
N GLU A 81 2.64 23.15 -10.10
CA GLU A 81 3.20 24.16 -11.01
C GLU A 81 4.07 23.49 -12.07
N VAL A 82 3.84 23.81 -13.36
CA VAL A 82 4.73 23.40 -14.45
C VAL A 82 5.93 24.34 -14.46
N LEU A 83 7.13 23.77 -14.30
CA LEU A 83 8.39 24.52 -14.25
C LEU A 83 9.05 24.59 -15.62
N TRP A 84 8.86 23.55 -16.43
CA TRP A 84 9.42 23.47 -17.78
C TRP A 84 8.65 22.44 -18.60
N GLU A 85 8.53 22.67 -19.91
CA GLU A 85 7.87 21.75 -20.84
C GLU A 85 8.56 21.85 -22.21
N SER A 86 8.83 20.70 -22.83
CA SER A 86 9.33 20.65 -24.21
C SER A 86 9.02 19.30 -24.86
N GLY A 87 8.52 19.33 -26.09
CA GLY A 87 8.11 18.14 -26.82
C GLY A 87 7.14 17.28 -25.99
N GLU A 88 7.54 16.02 -25.77
CA GLU A 88 6.78 15.02 -25.00
C GLU A 88 7.07 15.04 -23.49
N VAL A 89 7.94 15.93 -23.00
CA VAL A 89 8.38 15.94 -21.60
C VAL A 89 7.83 17.16 -20.86
N VAL A 90 7.36 16.94 -19.64
CA VAL A 90 6.95 18.00 -18.70
C VAL A 90 7.70 17.83 -17.38
N VAL A 91 8.20 18.94 -16.83
CA VAL A 91 8.77 19.03 -15.49
C VAL A 91 7.88 19.92 -14.65
N PHE A 92 7.41 19.40 -13.51
CA PHE A 92 6.45 20.09 -12.66
C PHE A 92 6.72 19.81 -11.19
N ARG A 93 6.35 20.75 -10.32
CA ARG A 93 6.25 20.52 -8.89
C ARG A 93 4.87 19.93 -8.58
N GLU A 94 4.83 18.84 -7.83
CA GLU A 94 3.60 18.23 -7.32
C GLU A 94 3.24 18.73 -5.92
N GLU A 95 2.08 18.31 -5.41
CA GLU A 95 1.54 18.74 -4.12
C GLU A 95 2.37 18.28 -2.91
N SER A 96 3.22 17.26 -3.09
CA SER A 96 4.23 16.82 -2.12
C SER A 96 5.46 17.76 -2.07
N GLY A 97 5.54 18.74 -2.98
CA GLY A 97 6.69 19.62 -3.12
C GLY A 97 7.86 19.02 -3.92
N ILE A 98 7.77 17.74 -4.29
CA ILE A 98 8.74 17.07 -5.17
C ILE A 98 8.62 17.66 -6.58
N ILE A 99 9.76 17.85 -7.23
CA ILE A 99 9.86 18.19 -8.64
C ILE A 99 9.99 16.89 -9.42
N CYS A 100 9.06 16.69 -10.35
CA CYS A 100 8.93 15.51 -11.17
C CYS A 100 9.19 15.81 -12.63
N LYS A 101 9.66 14.79 -13.35
CA LYS A 101 9.68 14.73 -14.81
C LYS A 101 8.72 13.63 -15.26
N ALA A 102 7.81 13.94 -16.16
CA ALA A 102 6.88 12.98 -16.76
C ALA A 102 6.87 13.12 -18.28
N TYR A 103 6.43 12.07 -18.96
CA TYR A 103 6.06 12.13 -20.37
C TYR A 103 4.58 12.48 -20.49
N LYS A 104 4.20 13.29 -21.48
CA LYS A 104 2.80 13.66 -21.74
C LYS A 104 1.94 12.47 -22.12
N LYS A 105 2.53 11.50 -22.82
CA LYS A 105 1.91 10.22 -23.21
C LYS A 105 2.69 9.06 -22.60
N PRO A 106 2.62 8.86 -21.27
CA PRO A 106 3.46 7.89 -20.59
C PRO A 106 3.15 6.45 -21.03
N HIS A 107 1.94 6.20 -21.54
CA HIS A 107 1.51 4.88 -21.99
C HIS A 107 2.19 4.42 -23.29
N GLU A 108 2.79 5.33 -24.06
CA GLU A 108 3.52 5.05 -25.29
C GLU A 108 5.04 4.83 -25.06
N THR A 109 5.50 4.95 -23.81
CA THR A 109 6.94 4.86 -23.46
C THR A 109 7.24 3.69 -22.53
N ALA A 110 8.45 3.12 -22.60
CA ALA A 110 8.92 2.06 -21.70
C ALA A 110 9.38 2.58 -20.32
N THR A 111 9.36 3.88 -20.09
CA THR A 111 9.87 4.56 -18.89
C THR A 111 8.73 4.76 -17.87
N PRO A 112 8.99 4.68 -16.55
CA PRO A 112 7.99 5.02 -15.54
C PRO A 112 7.32 6.37 -15.83
N GLY A 113 6.01 6.44 -15.62
CA GLY A 113 5.21 7.61 -15.99
C GLY A 113 5.64 8.91 -15.30
N VAL A 114 6.34 8.81 -14.17
CA VAL A 114 6.87 9.93 -13.39
C VAL A 114 8.24 9.56 -12.81
N MET A 115 9.22 10.46 -12.91
CA MET A 115 10.54 10.36 -12.30
C MET A 115 10.76 11.52 -11.32
N TRP A 116 11.29 11.24 -10.14
CA TRP A 116 11.67 12.28 -9.18
C TRP A 116 12.98 12.94 -9.59
N VAL A 117 12.95 14.27 -9.70
CA VAL A 117 14.11 15.10 -10.06
C VAL A 117 14.71 15.73 -8.80
N GLU A 118 13.86 16.30 -7.94
CA GLU A 118 14.31 17.01 -6.76
C GLU A 118 13.27 16.97 -5.64
N HIS A 119 13.74 16.82 -4.40
CA HIS A 119 12.90 16.70 -3.21
C HIS A 119 12.87 18.02 -2.42
N PRO A 120 11.79 18.29 -1.66
CA PRO A 120 11.57 19.60 -1.06
C PRO A 120 12.56 19.97 0.06
N VAL A 121 13.20 18.99 0.70
CA VAL A 121 14.16 19.20 1.79
C VAL A 121 15.57 18.81 1.34
N LYS A 122 16.50 19.75 1.51
CA LYS A 122 17.94 19.53 1.25
C LYS A 122 18.81 19.77 2.48
N THR A 123 18.33 20.62 3.38
CA THR A 123 19.00 21.07 4.60
C THR A 123 17.98 21.20 5.72
N ARG A 124 18.45 21.26 6.96
CA ARG A 124 17.65 21.53 8.14
C ARG A 124 16.89 22.86 8.06
N GLU A 125 17.51 23.90 7.53
CA GLU A 125 16.83 25.18 7.25
C GLU A 125 15.69 25.03 6.23
N GLY A 126 15.88 24.18 5.21
CA GLY A 126 14.84 23.85 4.24
C GLY A 126 13.67 23.12 4.88
N TRP A 127 13.94 22.24 5.85
CA TRP A 127 12.93 21.56 6.64
C TRP A 127 12.09 22.54 7.47
N GLU A 128 12.73 23.43 8.24
CA GLU A 128 12.01 24.41 9.07
C GLU A 128 11.10 25.34 8.23
N LYS A 129 11.49 25.66 6.99
CA LYS A 129 10.67 26.47 6.07
C LYS A 129 9.38 25.81 5.62
N ILE A 130 9.28 24.48 5.67
CA ILE A 130 8.12 23.73 5.16
C ILE A 130 7.35 22.99 6.26
N LYS A 131 7.98 22.74 7.41
CA LYS A 131 7.43 22.02 8.57
C LYS A 131 6.08 22.55 9.05
N TRP A 132 5.82 23.86 8.93
CA TRP A 132 4.54 24.46 9.32
C TRP A 132 3.34 23.90 8.53
N ARG A 133 3.55 23.34 7.33
CA ARG A 133 2.52 22.64 6.54
C ARG A 133 2.18 21.26 7.10
N LEU A 134 2.92 20.80 8.10
CA LEU A 134 2.77 19.51 8.75
C LEU A 134 2.40 19.73 10.23
N ASP A 135 1.87 20.90 10.57
CA ASP A 135 1.30 21.18 11.87
C ASP A 135 0.04 20.31 12.10
N PRO A 136 0.02 19.44 13.12
CA PRO A 136 -1.15 18.62 13.43
C PRO A 136 -2.36 19.41 13.92
N ASP A 137 -2.14 20.59 14.54
CA ASP A 137 -3.20 21.36 15.19
C ASP A 137 -3.90 22.32 14.21
N ASN A 138 -3.22 22.73 13.15
CA ASN A 138 -3.75 23.64 12.13
C ASN A 138 -4.09 22.91 10.81
N ARG A 139 -4.87 21.82 10.91
CA ARG A 139 -5.29 21.01 9.76
C ARG A 139 -6.75 21.26 9.38
N LYS A 140 -7.04 21.15 8.09
CA LYS A 140 -8.39 21.14 7.56
C LYS A 140 -8.97 19.74 7.66
N TRP A 141 -10.01 19.62 8.47
CA TRP A 141 -10.74 18.37 8.65
C TRP A 141 -12.00 18.33 7.76
N PRO A 142 -12.39 17.14 7.27
CA PRO A 142 -13.66 16.97 6.56
C PRO A 142 -14.85 17.11 7.52
N ASP A 143 -16.06 17.18 6.96
CA ASP A 143 -17.29 17.13 7.74
C ASP A 143 -17.49 15.73 8.33
N TRP A 144 -17.18 15.59 9.63
CA TRP A 144 -17.32 14.35 10.38
C TRP A 144 -18.74 13.80 10.41
N LYS A 145 -19.76 14.66 10.37
CA LYS A 145 -21.17 14.22 10.37
C LYS A 145 -21.48 13.48 9.07
N ASN A 146 -21.15 14.09 7.93
CA ASN A 146 -21.31 13.46 6.61
C ASN A 146 -20.51 12.15 6.50
N LEU A 147 -19.26 12.15 7.01
CA LEU A 147 -18.47 10.92 7.00
C LEU A 147 -19.11 9.80 7.84
N ARG A 148 -19.60 10.08 9.04
CA ARG A 148 -20.31 9.08 9.86
C ARG A 148 -21.56 8.54 9.18
N GLU A 149 -22.40 9.43 8.64
CA GLU A 149 -23.61 9.04 7.89
C GLU A 149 -23.28 8.09 6.72
N LYS A 150 -22.15 8.32 6.05
CA LYS A 150 -21.70 7.48 4.93
C LYS A 150 -21.03 6.18 5.37
N TYR A 151 -20.27 6.20 6.46
CA TYR A 151 -19.28 5.17 6.77
C TYR A 151 -19.58 4.29 7.98
N ASP A 152 -20.46 4.69 8.91
CA ASP A 152 -20.71 3.93 10.14
C ASP A 152 -21.27 2.53 9.83
N ASN A 153 -22.19 2.42 8.86
CA ASN A 153 -22.79 1.18 8.40
C ASN A 153 -22.20 0.66 7.07
N PHE A 154 -21.04 1.16 6.66
CA PHE A 154 -20.45 0.79 5.37
C PHE A 154 -19.94 -0.67 5.40
N PRO A 155 -20.34 -1.53 4.45
CA PRO A 155 -20.11 -2.98 4.53
C PRO A 155 -18.70 -3.44 4.13
N TYR A 156 -17.80 -2.48 3.88
CA TYR A 156 -16.41 -2.71 3.45
C TYR A 156 -15.43 -2.12 4.48
N PRO A 157 -14.22 -2.69 4.58
CA PRO A 157 -13.21 -2.19 5.52
C PRO A 157 -12.71 -0.80 5.12
N LEU A 158 -12.52 0.05 6.13
CA LEU A 158 -12.04 1.42 5.97
C LEU A 158 -10.62 1.58 6.48
N ALA A 159 -9.73 2.04 5.59
CA ALA A 159 -8.33 2.32 5.93
C ALA A 159 -8.14 3.80 6.30
N LEU A 160 -7.37 4.04 7.34
CA LEU A 160 -6.63 5.30 7.49
C LEU A 160 -5.20 5.09 6.96
N THR A 161 -4.79 5.89 5.99
CA THR A 161 -3.49 5.75 5.35
C THR A 161 -2.42 6.62 6.02
N ILE A 162 -1.18 6.12 6.06
CA ILE A 162 -0.03 6.79 6.66
C ILE A 162 1.16 6.69 5.69
N CYS A 163 1.89 7.79 5.54
CA CYS A 163 3.21 7.77 4.92
C CYS A 163 4.20 7.33 6.00
N GLY A 164 4.85 6.17 5.82
CA GLY A 164 5.58 5.49 6.88
C GLY A 164 6.83 6.21 7.37
N ALA A 165 7.43 5.71 8.45
CA ALA A 165 8.61 6.30 9.08
C ALA A 165 9.85 6.29 8.16
N PHE A 166 9.97 5.36 7.20
CA PHE A 166 10.97 5.48 6.13
C PHE A 166 10.44 6.31 4.95
N GLY A 167 9.20 6.02 4.52
CA GLY A 167 8.58 6.64 3.34
C GLY A 167 8.47 8.16 3.44
N PHE A 168 8.17 8.68 4.62
CA PHE A 168 7.99 10.12 4.84
C PHE A 168 9.30 10.90 4.73
N PRO A 169 10.39 10.57 5.46
CA PRO A 169 11.72 11.16 5.20
C PRO A 169 12.19 10.95 3.76
N ARG A 170 11.86 9.81 3.15
CA ARG A 170 12.19 9.53 1.74
C ARG A 170 11.52 10.53 0.80
N CYS A 171 10.24 10.83 0.97
CA CYS A 171 9.55 11.86 0.19
C CYS A 171 10.08 13.28 0.44
N LEU A 172 10.64 13.55 1.63
CA LEU A 172 11.21 14.86 1.95
C LEU A 172 12.62 15.07 1.38
N LEU A 173 13.49 14.07 1.53
CA LEU A 173 14.93 14.16 1.27
C LEU A 173 15.34 13.46 -0.02
N GLY A 174 14.59 12.46 -0.46
CA GLY A 174 14.95 11.52 -1.53
C GLY A 174 15.93 10.45 -1.09
N ASP A 175 15.95 9.33 -1.82
CA ASP A 175 16.67 8.10 -1.46
C ASP A 175 18.14 8.37 -1.09
N LYS A 176 18.91 8.93 -2.03
CA LYS A 176 20.35 9.12 -1.85
C LYS A 176 20.69 10.00 -0.64
N ARG A 177 19.91 11.06 -0.40
CA ARG A 177 20.18 11.99 0.70
C ARG A 177 19.79 11.38 2.03
N LEU A 178 18.60 10.78 2.11
CA LEU A 178 18.14 10.10 3.32
C LEU A 178 19.14 9.01 3.75
N LEU A 179 19.56 8.15 2.81
CA LEU A 179 20.50 7.06 3.10
C LEU A 179 21.85 7.55 3.63
N LEU A 180 22.31 8.73 3.18
CA LEU A 180 23.51 9.37 3.72
C LEU A 180 23.26 10.04 5.09
N MET A 181 22.08 10.60 5.32
CA MET A 181 21.76 11.32 6.55
C MET A 181 21.70 10.41 7.79
N TYR A 182 21.29 9.14 7.64
CA TYR A 182 21.38 8.16 8.74
C TYR A 182 22.79 8.05 9.36
N TYR A 183 23.84 8.34 8.58
CA TYR A 183 25.22 8.30 9.05
C TYR A 183 25.83 9.68 9.31
N ARG A 184 25.46 10.69 8.50
CA ARG A 184 26.12 12.01 8.52
C ARG A 184 25.45 12.99 9.48
N ASP A 185 24.15 12.90 9.66
CA ASP A 185 23.39 13.72 10.61
C ASP A 185 22.17 12.94 11.14
N PRO A 186 22.40 11.88 11.93
CA PRO A 186 21.32 11.04 12.48
C PRO A 186 20.35 11.84 13.34
N ARG A 187 20.82 12.90 14.03
CA ARG A 187 19.97 13.79 14.82
C ARG A 187 18.92 14.49 13.96
N PHE A 188 19.29 14.95 12.76
CA PHE A 188 18.33 15.55 11.85
C PHE A 188 17.26 14.55 11.38
N VAL A 189 17.63 13.29 11.17
CA VAL A 189 16.65 12.24 10.83
C VAL A 189 15.70 11.98 11.99
N HIS A 190 16.20 11.88 13.23
CA HIS A 190 15.37 11.76 14.42
C HIS A 190 14.42 12.94 14.59
N GLU A 191 14.85 14.18 14.35
CA GLU A 191 13.96 15.36 14.42
C GLU A 191 12.80 15.28 13.43
N ILE A 192 13.05 14.79 12.20
CA ILE A 192 11.99 14.56 11.21
C ILE A 192 11.03 13.46 11.72
N LEU A 193 11.56 12.39 12.30
CA LEU A 193 10.78 11.24 12.78
C LEU A 193 9.98 11.55 14.06
N GLU A 194 10.51 12.37 14.95
CA GLU A 194 9.80 12.89 16.12
C GLU A 194 8.61 13.75 15.69
N HIS A 195 8.83 14.63 14.71
CA HIS A 195 7.74 15.41 14.14
C HIS A 195 6.72 14.54 13.41
N TRP A 196 7.18 13.53 12.66
CA TRP A 196 6.31 12.52 12.02
C TRP A 196 5.43 11.81 13.05
N LEU A 197 6.00 11.38 14.17
CA LEU A 197 5.29 10.67 15.23
C LEU A 197 4.22 11.55 15.87
N GLU A 198 4.56 12.78 16.25
CA GLU A 198 3.60 13.72 16.83
C GLU A 198 2.46 14.05 15.85
N LEU A 199 2.79 14.28 14.58
CA LEU A 199 1.81 14.49 13.53
C LEU A 199 0.84 13.31 13.43
N TYR A 200 1.35 12.09 13.31
CA TYR A 200 0.51 10.91 13.10
C TYR A 200 -0.25 10.48 14.35
N LYS A 201 0.28 10.67 15.56
CA LYS A 201 -0.48 10.47 16.81
C LYS A 201 -1.69 11.39 16.87
N LYS A 202 -1.54 12.66 16.48
CA LYS A 202 -2.64 13.63 16.45
C LYS A 202 -3.64 13.32 15.34
N ILE A 203 -3.19 13.04 14.11
CA ILE A 203 -4.08 12.66 13.00
C ILE A 203 -4.89 11.42 13.38
N CYS A 204 -4.24 10.36 13.85
CA CYS A 204 -4.93 9.13 14.24
C CYS A 204 -5.94 9.38 15.37
N SER A 205 -5.55 10.13 16.41
CA SER A 205 -6.47 10.49 17.51
C SER A 205 -7.70 11.23 17.00
N THR A 206 -7.52 12.22 16.14
CA THR A 206 -8.63 13.02 15.62
C THR A 206 -9.54 12.20 14.73
N VAL A 207 -8.98 11.43 13.79
CA VAL A 207 -9.79 10.64 12.84
C VAL A 207 -10.53 9.51 13.55
N ILE A 208 -9.82 8.67 14.32
CA ILE A 208 -10.42 7.46 14.94
C ILE A 208 -11.52 7.83 15.95
N ARG A 209 -11.42 8.98 16.62
CA ARG A 209 -12.46 9.46 17.54
C ARG A 209 -13.71 10.00 16.84
N ASN A 210 -13.61 10.39 15.57
CA ASN A 210 -14.70 11.05 14.85
C ASN A 210 -15.38 10.18 13.80
N VAL A 211 -14.69 9.18 13.24
CA VAL A 211 -15.22 8.28 12.22
C VAL A 211 -14.63 6.87 12.39
N ARG A 212 -15.39 5.84 12.00
CA ARG A 212 -14.94 4.45 12.00
C ARG A 212 -13.66 4.28 11.17
N VAL A 213 -12.68 3.61 11.76
CA VAL A 213 -11.46 3.13 11.11
C VAL A 213 -11.34 1.64 11.41
N ASP A 214 -11.17 0.81 10.39
CA ASP A 214 -11.06 -0.65 10.57
C ASP A 214 -9.60 -1.11 10.58
N TYR A 215 -8.70 -0.38 9.92
CA TYR A 215 -7.26 -0.66 9.93
C TYR A 215 -6.42 0.57 9.56
N ILE A 216 -5.14 0.53 9.93
CA ILE A 216 -4.13 1.46 9.43
C ILE A 216 -3.40 0.82 8.26
N LEU A 217 -3.22 1.57 7.17
CA LEU A 217 -2.36 1.19 6.05
C LEU A 217 -1.16 2.13 5.97
N ILE A 218 0.03 1.59 6.22
CA ILE A 218 1.29 2.33 6.22
C ILE A 218 2.04 2.03 4.92
N TRP A 219 2.34 3.05 4.13
CA TRP A 219 3.19 2.92 2.96
C TRP A 219 4.66 3.12 3.33
N GLU A 220 5.50 2.11 3.08
CA GLU A 220 6.93 2.14 3.40
C GLU A 220 7.83 2.14 2.16
N ASP A 221 7.46 1.43 1.08
CA ASP A 221 8.24 1.26 -0.17
C ASP A 221 9.75 1.46 0.02
N MET A 222 10.30 0.58 0.86
CA MET A 222 11.65 0.73 1.42
C MET A 222 12.62 -0.32 0.92
N ALA A 223 12.17 -1.19 0.01
CA ALA A 223 12.94 -2.32 -0.47
C ALA A 223 12.93 -2.41 -1.99
N TRP A 224 13.87 -3.22 -2.47
CA TRP A 224 13.96 -3.61 -3.87
C TRP A 224 14.24 -5.10 -3.93
N LYS A 225 14.50 -5.63 -5.12
CA LYS A 225 14.71 -7.07 -5.35
C LYS A 225 15.77 -7.73 -4.45
N LYS A 226 16.80 -7.00 -4.00
CA LYS A 226 17.88 -7.58 -3.17
C LYS A 226 17.78 -7.27 -1.68
N GLY A 227 16.67 -6.69 -1.22
CA GLY A 227 16.47 -6.38 0.19
C GLY A 227 16.05 -4.93 0.44
N PRO A 228 15.93 -4.54 1.72
CA PRO A 228 15.65 -3.17 2.12
C PRO A 228 16.80 -2.22 1.79
N LEU A 229 16.47 -0.94 1.59
CA LEU A 229 17.44 0.14 1.39
C LEU A 229 18.21 0.47 2.67
N VAL A 230 17.74 0.01 3.83
CA VAL A 230 18.36 0.19 5.14
C VAL A 230 18.64 -1.15 5.81
N SER A 231 19.76 -1.23 6.54
CA SER A 231 20.08 -2.44 7.32
C SER A 231 19.13 -2.63 8.51
N PRO A 232 18.99 -3.85 9.06
CA PRO A 232 18.26 -4.08 10.31
C PRO A 232 18.70 -3.18 11.47
N ARG A 233 19.98 -2.80 11.54
CA ARG A 233 20.49 -1.85 12.54
C ARG A 233 19.84 -0.47 12.39
N ILE A 234 19.81 0.06 11.16
CA ILE A 234 19.18 1.37 10.88
C ILE A 234 17.67 1.28 11.10
N PHE A 235 17.04 0.17 10.71
CA PHE A 235 15.62 -0.05 11.00
C PHE A 235 15.35 0.01 12.51
N LYS A 236 16.14 -0.71 13.31
CA LYS A 236 15.97 -0.77 14.77
C LYS A 236 16.18 0.58 15.45
N GLU A 237 17.06 1.43 14.92
CA GLU A 237 17.35 2.75 15.48
C GLU A 237 16.33 3.82 15.04
N PHE A 238 15.97 3.85 13.75
CA PHE A 238 15.22 4.96 13.16
C PHE A 238 13.76 4.63 12.82
N ILE A 239 13.34 3.36 12.88
CA ILE A 239 12.00 2.95 12.47
C ILE A 239 11.26 2.29 13.64
N SER A 240 11.84 1.24 14.23
CA SER A 240 11.20 0.47 15.31
C SER A 240 10.63 1.33 16.45
N PRO A 241 11.36 2.27 17.07
CA PRO A 241 10.85 3.02 18.23
C PRO A 241 9.63 3.88 17.89
N TYR A 242 9.62 4.46 16.68
CA TYR A 242 8.52 5.32 16.21
C TYR A 242 7.29 4.49 15.83
N TYR A 243 7.49 3.30 15.28
CA TYR A 243 6.41 2.36 15.01
C TYR A 243 5.81 1.76 16.27
N GLU A 244 6.63 1.31 17.21
CA GLU A 244 6.17 0.82 18.51
C GLU A 244 5.28 1.86 19.21
N GLU A 245 5.72 3.12 19.26
CA GLU A 245 4.97 4.20 19.91
C GLU A 245 3.69 4.56 19.15
N LEU A 246 3.74 4.71 17.82
CA LEU A 246 2.55 5.03 17.01
C LEU A 246 1.52 3.89 17.07
N ILE A 247 1.97 2.65 16.90
CA ILE A 247 1.10 1.47 16.90
C ILE A 247 0.49 1.25 18.28
N SER A 248 1.27 1.41 19.35
CA SER A 248 0.74 1.37 20.72
C SER A 248 -0.34 2.43 20.94
N HIS A 249 -0.11 3.64 20.45
CA HIS A 249 -1.08 4.73 20.52
C HIS A 249 -2.37 4.43 19.76
N VAL A 250 -2.27 3.94 18.51
CA VAL A 250 -3.42 3.58 17.68
C VAL A 250 -4.22 2.40 18.27
N LYS A 251 -3.54 1.38 18.80
CA LYS A 251 -4.18 0.25 19.48
C LYS A 251 -5.00 0.70 20.69
N LYS A 252 -4.52 1.67 21.48
CA LYS A 252 -5.28 2.27 22.59
C LYS A 252 -6.54 3.02 22.12
N LEU A 253 -6.61 3.43 20.86
CA LEU A 253 -7.79 4.04 20.25
C LEU A 253 -8.77 3.01 19.67
N GLY A 254 -8.46 1.71 19.73
CA GLY A 254 -9.33 0.62 19.30
C GLY A 254 -9.10 0.10 17.88
N VAL A 255 -8.02 0.50 17.21
CA VAL A 255 -7.63 -0.03 15.90
C VAL A 255 -6.39 -0.91 16.07
N ASP A 256 -6.52 -2.20 15.82
CA ASP A 256 -5.46 -3.19 16.09
C ASP A 256 -4.89 -3.85 14.83
N ILE A 257 -5.53 -3.69 13.67
CA ILE A 257 -5.01 -4.13 12.38
C ILE A 257 -4.10 -3.04 11.82
N ILE A 258 -2.80 -3.34 11.77
CA ILE A 258 -1.74 -2.48 11.24
C ILE A 258 -1.12 -3.18 10.04
N MET A 259 -1.40 -2.63 8.86
CA MET A 259 -0.94 -3.16 7.59
C MET A 259 0.19 -2.32 7.02
N VAL A 260 1.24 -2.97 6.53
CA VAL A 260 2.32 -2.33 5.78
C VAL A 260 2.24 -2.68 4.30
N ASP A 261 2.34 -1.67 3.45
CA ASP A 261 2.53 -1.77 2.01
C ASP A 261 3.97 -1.41 1.65
N SER A 262 4.75 -2.39 1.22
CA SER A 262 6.07 -2.17 0.65
C SER A 262 6.43 -3.28 -0.33
N ASP A 263 6.74 -2.86 -1.56
CA ASP A 263 7.32 -3.73 -2.58
C ASP A 263 8.76 -4.14 -2.23
N GLY A 264 9.32 -5.07 -3.01
CA GLY A 264 10.66 -5.59 -2.82
C GLY A 264 10.77 -6.70 -1.78
N ASN A 265 12.01 -7.01 -1.41
CA ASN A 265 12.31 -8.05 -0.44
C ASN A 265 12.48 -7.44 0.95
N LEU A 266 11.57 -7.75 1.86
CA LEU A 266 11.57 -7.24 3.23
C LEU A 266 12.05 -8.28 4.26
N GLU A 267 12.44 -9.47 3.81
CA GLU A 267 12.67 -10.63 4.70
C GLU A 267 13.61 -10.30 5.86
N SER A 268 14.71 -9.58 5.59
CA SER A 268 15.71 -9.23 6.61
C SER A 268 15.23 -8.26 7.71
N VAL A 269 14.10 -7.57 7.50
CA VAL A 269 13.52 -6.61 8.48
C VAL A 269 12.09 -6.99 8.87
N LEU A 270 11.52 -8.06 8.32
CA LEU A 270 10.14 -8.45 8.56
C LEU A 270 9.86 -8.74 10.04
N GLY A 271 10.80 -9.40 10.72
CA GLY A 271 10.71 -9.63 12.16
C GLY A 271 10.63 -8.32 12.96
N LEU A 272 11.34 -7.27 12.55
CA LEU A 272 11.32 -5.97 13.23
C LEU A 272 9.99 -5.23 13.05
N PHE A 273 9.32 -5.41 11.91
CA PHE A 273 7.96 -4.92 11.71
C PHE A 273 6.97 -5.61 12.65
N ILE A 274 7.05 -6.95 12.74
CA ILE A 274 6.18 -7.76 13.60
C ILE A 274 6.41 -7.41 15.08
N GLU A 275 7.67 -7.29 15.50
CA GLU A 275 8.07 -6.84 16.85
C GLU A 275 7.48 -5.46 17.17
N ALA A 276 7.49 -4.52 16.21
CA ALA A 276 6.89 -3.20 16.39
C ALA A 276 5.34 -3.22 16.44
N GLY A 277 4.72 -4.36 16.14
CA GLY A 277 3.28 -4.59 16.27
C GLY A 277 2.51 -4.54 14.95
N VAL A 278 3.20 -4.54 13.80
CA VAL A 278 2.59 -4.77 12.48
C VAL A 278 2.12 -6.22 12.39
N ASN A 279 0.88 -6.41 11.94
CA ASN A 279 0.24 -7.72 11.88
C ASN A 279 -0.44 -8.02 10.54
N ALA A 280 -0.29 -7.14 9.54
CA ALA A 280 -0.65 -7.43 8.16
C ALA A 280 0.39 -6.85 7.20
N MET A 281 0.62 -7.50 6.06
CA MET A 281 1.54 -6.96 5.05
C MET A 281 1.12 -7.31 3.63
N MET A 282 1.36 -6.38 2.72
CA MET A 282 1.12 -6.47 1.28
C MET A 282 2.27 -5.80 0.49
N PRO A 283 2.45 -6.12 -0.81
CA PRO A 283 1.74 -7.12 -1.61
C PRO A 283 2.46 -8.47 -1.75
N PHE A 284 3.57 -8.69 -1.04
CA PHE A 284 4.43 -9.89 -1.16
C PHE A 284 4.94 -10.12 -2.60
N GLU A 285 5.88 -9.28 -3.04
CA GLU A 285 6.44 -9.35 -4.39
C GLU A 285 7.26 -10.64 -4.63
N ILE A 286 6.72 -11.56 -5.43
CA ILE A 286 7.35 -12.84 -5.75
C ILE A 286 8.60 -12.64 -6.60
N ALA A 287 8.59 -11.63 -7.49
CA ALA A 287 9.75 -11.26 -8.29
C ALA A 287 10.95 -10.78 -7.44
N ALA A 288 10.70 -10.33 -6.21
CA ALA A 288 11.72 -9.96 -5.23
C ALA A 288 12.18 -11.13 -4.34
N GLY A 289 11.62 -12.33 -4.53
CA GLY A 289 11.97 -13.52 -3.75
C GLY A 289 11.21 -13.61 -2.41
N MET A 290 10.16 -12.81 -2.21
CA MET A 290 9.24 -13.04 -1.10
C MET A 290 8.48 -14.36 -1.34
N ASP A 291 8.36 -15.19 -0.32
CA ASP A 291 7.60 -16.45 -0.36
C ASP A 291 6.58 -16.46 0.79
N PRO A 292 5.27 -16.31 0.51
CA PRO A 292 4.25 -16.28 1.56
C PRO A 292 4.17 -17.59 2.36
N LEU A 293 4.48 -18.74 1.75
CA LEU A 293 4.50 -20.02 2.48
C LEU A 293 5.69 -20.12 3.42
N LYS A 294 6.84 -19.57 3.03
CA LYS A 294 8.01 -19.46 3.90
C LYS A 294 7.71 -18.56 5.09
N ILE A 295 7.20 -17.35 4.83
CA ILE A 295 6.86 -16.40 5.89
C ILE A 295 5.80 -16.98 6.84
N ARG A 296 4.78 -17.67 6.33
CA ARG A 296 3.80 -18.38 7.17
C ARG A 296 4.43 -19.47 8.03
N ARG A 297 5.41 -20.23 7.53
CA ARG A 297 6.14 -21.22 8.35
C ARG A 297 6.99 -20.57 9.45
N GLU A 298 7.58 -19.42 9.17
CA GLU A 298 8.49 -18.73 10.10
C GLU A 298 7.74 -17.95 11.19
N TYR A 299 6.65 -17.26 10.82
CA TYR A 299 5.95 -16.32 11.69
C TYR A 299 4.56 -16.79 12.12
N GLY A 300 4.08 -17.93 11.63
CA GLY A 300 2.79 -18.49 12.03
C GLY A 300 1.65 -17.49 11.84
N ASP A 301 0.86 -17.28 12.88
CA ASP A 301 -0.28 -16.35 12.92
C ASP A 301 0.09 -14.90 13.30
N ALA A 302 1.38 -14.59 13.45
CA ALA A 302 1.82 -13.23 13.80
C ALA A 302 1.60 -12.20 12.68
N LEU A 303 1.43 -12.66 11.43
CA LEU A 303 1.30 -11.79 10.26
C LEU A 303 0.25 -12.31 9.28
N ALA A 304 -0.79 -11.52 9.03
CA ALA A 304 -1.69 -11.70 7.92
C ALA A 304 -1.00 -11.30 6.60
N ILE A 305 -1.13 -12.16 5.59
CA ILE A 305 -0.45 -12.03 4.30
C ILE A 305 -1.49 -11.64 3.26
N MET A 306 -1.17 -10.65 2.41
CA MET A 306 -2.03 -10.32 1.28
C MET A 306 -1.18 -10.19 0.02
N GLY A 307 -1.67 -10.77 -1.08
CA GLY A 307 -0.95 -10.83 -2.35
C GLY A 307 -0.17 -12.13 -2.51
N GLY A 308 1.06 -12.08 -3.03
CA GLY A 308 1.93 -13.26 -3.16
C GLY A 308 1.65 -14.18 -4.35
N ILE A 309 0.85 -13.73 -5.33
CA ILE A 309 0.65 -14.43 -6.60
C ILE A 309 1.45 -13.70 -7.69
N ASP A 310 2.37 -14.40 -8.34
CA ASP A 310 3.26 -13.80 -9.35
C ASP A 310 2.49 -13.28 -10.56
N LYS A 311 2.41 -11.96 -10.74
CA LYS A 311 1.72 -11.36 -11.89
C LYS A 311 2.25 -11.81 -13.25
N ARG A 312 3.50 -12.27 -13.35
CA ARG A 312 4.16 -12.59 -14.64
C ARG A 312 3.58 -13.84 -15.27
N VAL A 313 3.20 -14.83 -14.45
CA VAL A 313 2.66 -16.11 -14.94
C VAL A 313 1.28 -15.94 -15.57
N LEU A 314 0.57 -14.84 -15.28
CA LEU A 314 -0.74 -14.55 -15.86
C LEU A 314 -0.66 -14.27 -17.37
N ALA A 315 0.52 -13.98 -17.91
CA ALA A 315 0.73 -13.84 -19.36
C ALA A 315 1.02 -15.18 -20.06
N GLU A 316 1.19 -16.26 -19.30
CA GLU A 316 1.54 -17.58 -19.81
C GLU A 316 0.29 -18.46 -20.09
N LEU A 317 0.50 -19.76 -20.26
CA LEU A 317 -0.58 -20.73 -20.42
C LEU A 317 -1.36 -20.92 -19.11
N LYS A 318 -2.65 -21.28 -19.21
CA LYS A 318 -3.52 -21.56 -18.05
C LYS A 318 -2.90 -22.55 -17.05
N LYS A 319 -2.14 -23.54 -17.53
CA LYS A 319 -1.41 -24.50 -16.68
C LYS A 319 -0.34 -23.86 -15.78
N ALA A 320 0.29 -22.76 -16.23
CA ALA A 320 1.24 -22.00 -15.41
C ALA A 320 0.49 -21.23 -14.30
N ILE A 321 -0.64 -20.60 -14.65
CA ILE A 321 -1.54 -19.93 -13.70
C ILE A 321 -2.04 -20.93 -12.64
N GLU A 322 -2.49 -22.10 -13.07
CA GLU A 322 -2.91 -23.20 -12.17
C GLU A 322 -1.82 -23.58 -11.19
N ARG A 323 -0.60 -23.82 -11.69
CA ARG A 323 0.54 -24.22 -10.86
C ARG A 323 0.85 -23.16 -9.81
N GLU A 324 0.92 -21.90 -10.20
CA GLU A 324 1.20 -20.79 -9.28
C GLU A 324 0.13 -20.70 -8.19
N VAL A 325 -1.15 -20.65 -8.58
CA VAL A 325 -2.26 -20.52 -7.63
C VAL A 325 -2.35 -21.73 -6.71
N LEU A 326 -2.36 -22.96 -7.26
CA LEU A 326 -2.53 -24.19 -6.48
C LEU A 326 -1.33 -24.49 -5.56
N SER A 327 -0.14 -23.97 -5.88
CA SER A 327 1.04 -24.16 -5.03
C SER A 327 0.96 -23.41 -3.70
N LYS A 328 0.16 -22.34 -3.60
CA LYS A 328 0.14 -21.42 -2.45
C LYS A 328 -1.25 -21.24 -1.84
N VAL A 329 -2.24 -20.92 -2.68
CA VAL A 329 -3.54 -20.41 -2.24
C VAL A 329 -4.31 -21.42 -1.37
N PRO A 330 -4.47 -22.71 -1.74
CA PRO A 330 -5.24 -23.65 -0.92
C PRO A 330 -4.73 -23.72 0.52
N LYS A 331 -3.42 -23.88 0.69
CA LYS A 331 -2.77 -24.00 2.01
C LYS A 331 -2.87 -22.71 2.82
N LEU A 332 -2.56 -21.56 2.22
CA LEU A 332 -2.61 -20.27 2.94
C LEU A 332 -4.04 -19.88 3.34
N VAL A 333 -5.04 -20.25 2.54
CA VAL A 333 -6.46 -20.05 2.87
C VAL A 333 -6.88 -20.95 4.03
N GLU A 334 -6.50 -22.23 4.00
CA GLU A 334 -6.78 -23.21 5.06
C GLU A 334 -6.16 -22.78 6.40
N GLU A 335 -4.92 -22.29 6.39
CA GLU A 335 -4.22 -21.79 7.60
C GLU A 335 -4.75 -20.43 8.09
N GLY A 336 -5.62 -19.76 7.34
CA GLY A 336 -6.16 -18.44 7.66
C GLY A 336 -5.17 -17.29 7.48
N GLY A 337 -5.62 -16.07 7.79
CA GLY A 337 -4.75 -14.87 7.71
C GLY A 337 -4.22 -14.56 6.31
N TYR A 338 -4.95 -14.91 5.25
CA TYR A 338 -4.50 -14.73 3.88
C TYR A 338 -5.59 -14.14 2.97
N ILE A 339 -5.24 -13.11 2.20
CA ILE A 339 -6.08 -12.55 1.12
C ILE A 339 -5.34 -12.68 -0.23
N PRO A 340 -5.77 -13.59 -1.12
CA PRO A 340 -5.07 -13.84 -2.37
C PRO A 340 -5.29 -12.71 -3.38
N PHE A 341 -4.20 -12.16 -3.91
CA PHE A 341 -4.23 -11.28 -5.08
C PHE A 341 -2.87 -11.26 -5.80
N VAL A 342 -2.82 -10.71 -7.02
CA VAL A 342 -1.56 -10.56 -7.76
C VAL A 342 -0.62 -9.55 -7.13
N ASP A 343 0.64 -9.92 -6.96
CA ASP A 343 1.64 -9.19 -6.18
C ASP A 343 1.95 -7.75 -6.67
N HIS A 344 1.42 -7.32 -7.82
CA HIS A 344 1.46 -5.93 -8.28
C HIS A 344 0.42 -5.69 -9.40
N ASN A 345 0.42 -4.48 -9.98
CA ASN A 345 -0.36 -4.15 -11.18
C ASN A 345 -0.29 -5.22 -12.27
N VAL A 346 -1.45 -5.56 -12.83
CA VAL A 346 -1.58 -6.50 -13.96
C VAL A 346 -0.95 -5.89 -15.22
N PRO A 347 0.11 -6.50 -15.79
CA PRO A 347 0.84 -5.94 -16.93
C PRO A 347 0.12 -6.15 -18.28
N PRO A 348 0.48 -5.37 -19.33
CA PRO A 348 -0.24 -5.37 -20.61
C PRO A 348 -0.15 -6.67 -21.41
N ASN A 349 0.81 -7.53 -21.08
CA ASN A 349 0.93 -8.85 -21.70
C ASN A 349 -0.05 -9.88 -21.14
N VAL A 350 -0.86 -9.56 -20.12
CA VAL A 350 -1.95 -10.42 -19.63
C VAL A 350 -3.21 -10.25 -20.48
N SER A 351 -3.76 -11.36 -21.00
CA SER A 351 -5.02 -11.34 -21.74
C SER A 351 -6.24 -11.28 -20.81
N LEU A 352 -7.36 -10.79 -21.34
CA LEU A 352 -8.65 -10.75 -20.63
C LEU A 352 -9.11 -12.17 -20.27
N ASP A 353 -8.89 -13.15 -21.15
CA ASP A 353 -9.21 -14.56 -20.91
C ASP A 353 -8.38 -15.13 -19.76
N ASN A 354 -7.07 -14.86 -19.72
CA ASN A 354 -6.23 -15.31 -18.62
C ASN A 354 -6.62 -14.66 -17.30
N MET A 355 -6.98 -13.37 -17.30
CA MET A 355 -7.46 -12.69 -16.10
C MET A 355 -8.76 -13.33 -15.58
N LYS A 356 -9.73 -13.59 -16.47
CA LYS A 356 -10.99 -14.28 -16.12
C LYS A 356 -10.72 -15.68 -15.56
N TYR A 357 -9.83 -16.42 -16.20
CA TYR A 357 -9.43 -17.76 -15.77
C TYR A 357 -8.81 -17.74 -14.38
N TYR A 358 -7.85 -16.84 -14.14
CA TYR A 358 -7.21 -16.64 -12.84
C TYR A 358 -8.23 -16.33 -11.73
N ILE A 359 -9.12 -15.36 -11.95
CA ILE A 359 -10.15 -14.99 -10.96
C ILE A 359 -11.07 -16.18 -10.66
N SER A 360 -11.54 -16.86 -11.70
CA SER A 360 -12.40 -18.04 -11.56
C SER A 360 -11.70 -19.12 -10.74
N LEU A 361 -10.43 -19.39 -11.02
CA LEU A 361 -9.64 -20.39 -10.30
C LEU A 361 -9.48 -20.03 -8.82
N VAL A 362 -9.04 -18.80 -8.51
CA VAL A 362 -8.89 -18.33 -7.12
C VAL A 362 -10.19 -18.45 -6.36
N ARG A 363 -11.30 -17.95 -6.92
CA ARG A 363 -12.63 -18.04 -6.29
C ARG A 363 -13.08 -19.48 -6.10
N SER A 364 -12.82 -20.34 -7.07
CA SER A 364 -13.19 -21.75 -6.96
C SER A 364 -12.46 -22.46 -5.82
N ILE A 365 -11.24 -22.04 -5.45
CA ILE A 365 -10.50 -22.62 -4.32
C ILE A 365 -11.01 -22.04 -3.01
N THR A 366 -11.14 -20.71 -2.95
CA THR A 366 -11.50 -20.01 -1.71
C THR A 366 -12.95 -20.22 -1.30
N GLU A 367 -13.83 -20.57 -2.24
CA GLU A 367 -15.24 -20.88 -1.98
C GLU A 367 -15.50 -22.40 -1.80
N ARG A 368 -14.59 -23.29 -2.26
CA ARG A 368 -14.72 -24.76 -2.10
C ARG A 368 -14.20 -25.32 -0.79
N ASN A 369 -13.17 -24.72 -0.19
CA ASN A 369 -12.59 -25.16 1.09
C ASN A 369 -13.59 -25.11 2.29
N LEU A 370 -14.85 -24.78 2.04
CA LEU A 370 -15.92 -24.60 3.03
C LEU A 370 -16.98 -25.70 2.97
N GLN A 371 -16.89 -26.63 2.03
CA GLN A 371 -17.77 -27.81 1.95
C GLN A 371 -17.13 -29.07 2.54
N SER A 372 -15.93 -28.96 3.10
CA SER A 372 -15.14 -30.09 3.63
C SER A 372 -15.06 -30.13 5.16
N ASP A 373 -15.73 -29.19 5.83
CA ASP A 373 -16.05 -29.19 7.27
C ASP A 373 -17.56 -29.44 7.46
#